data_AF-A0A1A7QFM5-F1
#
_entry.id   AF-A0A1A7QFM5-F1
#
_cell.length_a   1.000
_cell.length_b   1.000
_cell.length_c   1.000
_cell.angle_alpha   90.00
_cell.angle_beta   90.00
_cell.angle_gamma   90.00
#
_symmetry.space_group_name_H-M   'P 1'
#
loop_
_entity.id
_entity.type
_entity.pdbx_description
1 polymer ?
#
loop_
_entity_poly.entity_id
_entity_poly.type
_entity_poly.pdbx_seq_one_letter_code
_entity_poly.pdbx_strand_id
1 'polypeptide(L)' 'MRIFVGQGWYDFATPFFAAEYALTRTGLPQDRIEWRYYDSGHMMYIRDQHRKALSADEREFIRAR' A
#
# COMPACT_ATOMS: atom_id res chain seq x y z
N MET A 1 -4.95 -1.52 16.41
CA MET A 1 -4.07 -1.99 15.31
C MET A 1 -4.50 -1.27 14.03
N ARG A 2 -3.56 -0.66 13.31
CA ARG A 2 -3.76 -0.01 12.00
C ARG A 2 -3.01 -0.82 10.93
N ILE A 3 -3.47 -0.77 9.68
CA ILE A 3 -2.91 -1.52 8.55
C ILE A 3 -2.52 -0.52 7.46
N PHE A 4 -1.33 -0.68 6.89
CA PHE A 4 -0.86 0.07 5.72
C PHE A 4 -0.73 -0.90 4.54
N VAL A 5 -1.23 -0.52 3.38
CA VAL A 5 -1.15 -1.34 2.17
C VAL A 5 -0.62 -0.49 1.02
N GLY A 6 0.65 -0.69 0.67
CA GLY A 6 1.29 -0.06 -0.47
C GLY A 6 1.22 -0.93 -1.71
N GLN A 7 0.75 -0.39 -2.84
CA GLN A 7 0.46 -1.15 -4.05
C GLN A 7 0.95 -0.43 -5.31
N GLY A 8 1.42 -1.20 -6.29
CA GLY A 8 1.75 -0.68 -7.61
C GLY A 8 0.55 -0.75 -8.55
N TRP A 9 0.26 0.34 -9.27
CA TRP A 9 -0.79 0.36 -10.30
C TRP A 9 -0.59 -0.70 -11.39
N TYR A 10 0.66 -1.06 -11.67
CA TYR A 10 1.05 -1.97 -12.75
C TYR A 10 1.55 -3.32 -12.21
N ASP A 11 1.17 -3.69 -10.99
CA ASP A 11 1.52 -4.98 -10.41
C ASP A 11 0.60 -6.08 -10.97
N PHE A 12 1.19 -7.02 -11.73
CA PHE A 12 0.48 -8.21 -12.21
C PHE A 12 0.79 -9.47 -11.40
N ALA A 13 1.76 -9.43 -10.48
CA ALA A 13 2.04 -10.53 -9.57
C ALA A 13 1.05 -10.54 -8.40
N THR A 14 0.77 -9.36 -7.84
CA THR A 14 -0.23 -9.13 -6.79
C THR A 14 -1.09 -7.90 -7.11
N PRO A 15 -2.08 -8.02 -8.01
CA PRO A 15 -2.86 -6.88 -8.49
C PRO A 15 -3.54 -6.08 -7.38
N PHE A 16 -3.54 -4.76 -7.52
CA PHE A 16 -4.06 -3.85 -6.50
C PHE A 16 -5.52 -4.19 -6.11
N PHE A 17 -6.35 -4.48 -7.12
CA PHE A 17 -7.74 -4.85 -6.92
C PHE A 17 -7.91 -6.17 -6.15
N ALA A 18 -7.00 -7.13 -6.32
CA ALA A 18 -7.04 -8.38 -5.57
C ALA A 18 -6.73 -8.15 -4.08
N ALA A 19 -5.81 -7.22 -3.76
CA ALA A 19 -5.50 -6.82 -2.40
C ALA A 19 -6.69 -6.09 -1.73
N GLU A 20 -7.31 -5.15 -2.44
CA GLU A 20 -8.56 -4.50 -2.00
C GLU A 20 -9.66 -5.51 -1.73
N TYR A 21 -9.89 -6.42 -2.68
CA TYR A 21 -10.90 -7.45 -2.55
C TYR A 21 -10.67 -8.36 -1.34
N ALA A 22 -9.43 -8.75 -1.07
CA ALA A 22 -9.09 -9.60 0.06
C ALA A 22 -9.32 -8.91 1.42
N LEU A 23 -8.94 -7.64 1.56
CA LEU A 23 -9.01 -6.94 2.86
C LEU A 23 -10.37 -6.29 3.14
N THR A 24 -11.17 -6.03 2.12
CA THR A 24 -12.54 -5.49 2.29
C THR A 24 -13.54 -6.57 2.72
N ARG A 25 -13.35 -7.82 2.30
CA ARG A 25 -14.29 -8.92 2.55
C ARG A 25 -14.04 -9.75 3.82
N THR A 26 -12.94 -9.49 4.51
CA THR A 26 -12.49 -10.29 5.67
C THR A 26 -13.05 -9.78 7.01
N GLY A 27 -13.94 -8.78 6.99
CA GLY A 27 -14.50 -8.18 8.20
C GLY A 27 -13.52 -7.28 8.95
N LEU A 28 -12.39 -6.94 8.34
CA LEU A 28 -11.45 -5.97 8.89
C LEU A 28 -12.11 -4.58 8.97
N PRO A 29 -11.92 -3.82 10.05
CA PRO A 29 -12.39 -2.43 10.13
C PRO A 29 -11.71 -1.58 9.06
N GLN A 30 -12.48 -1.13 8.07
CA GLN A 30 -11.95 -0.43 6.89
C GLN A 30 -11.39 0.96 7.25
N ASP A 31 -11.90 1.57 8.32
CA ASP A 31 -11.41 2.82 8.90
C ASP A 31 -9.98 2.73 9.45
N ARG A 32 -9.46 1.50 9.61
CA ARG A 32 -8.11 1.24 10.12
C ARG A 32 -7.12 0.85 9.02
N ILE A 33 -7.54 0.83 7.76
CA ILE A 33 -6.71 0.48 6.60
C ILE A 33 -6.36 1.76 5.84
N GLU A 34 -5.07 2.00 5.66
CA GLU A 34 -4.53 3.06 4.82
C GLU A 34 -4.02 2.47 3.51
N TRP A 35 -4.61 2.92 2.40
CA TRP A 35 -4.26 2.48 1.06
C TRP A 35 -3.34 3.49 0.40
N ARG A 36 -2.20 3.05 -0.13
CA ARG A 36 -1.28 3.87 -0.93
C ARG A 36 -1.01 3.21 -2.27
N TYR A 37 -1.08 4.02 -3.32
CA TYR A 37 -0.90 3.56 -4.69
C TYR A 37 0.28 4.28 -5.33
N TYR A 38 1.15 3.52 -5.96
CA TYR A 38 2.37 4.02 -6.58
C TYR A 38 2.33 3.74 -8.08
N ASP A 39 2.88 4.68 -8.85
CA ASP A 39 3.07 4.58 -10.31
C ASP A 39 4.19 3.58 -10.66
N SER A 40 4.05 2.34 -10.20
CA SER A 40 5.04 1.28 -10.31
C SER A 40 4.37 -0.08 -10.52
N GLY A 41 5.18 -1.08 -10.90
CA GLY A 41 4.79 -2.48 -10.79
C GLY A 41 4.96 -3.02 -9.37
N HIS A 42 5.20 -4.33 -9.26
CA HIS A 42 5.32 -5.07 -8.01
C HIS A 42 6.33 -4.52 -7.00
N MET A 43 7.42 -3.94 -7.49
CA MET A 43 8.52 -3.45 -6.64
C MET A 43 8.56 -1.91 -6.64
N MET A 44 7.72 -1.30 -5.80
CA MET A 44 7.62 0.16 -5.59
C MET A 44 8.95 0.82 -5.19
N TYR A 45 9.91 0.06 -4.69
CA TYR A 45 11.20 0.57 -4.19
C TYR A 45 12.33 0.58 -5.23
N ILE A 46 12.11 0.09 -6.46
CA ILE A 46 13.19 0.06 -7.48
C ILE A 46 13.51 1.45 -8.02
N ARG A 47 12.49 2.22 -8.42
CA ARG A 47 12.70 3.58 -8.92
C ARG A 47 12.84 4.52 -7.73
N ASP A 48 13.88 5.34 -7.73
CA ASP A 48 14.22 6.21 -6.59
C ASP A 48 13.07 7.14 -6.17
N GLN A 49 12.31 7.66 -7.14
CA GLN A 49 11.14 8.49 -6.88
C GLN A 49 10.06 7.75 -6.07
N HIS A 50 9.66 6.55 -6.50
CA HIS A 50 8.63 5.76 -5.81
C HIS A 50 9.15 5.20 -4.49
N ARG A 51 10.44 4.84 -4.41
CA ARG A 51 11.09 4.42 -3.17
C ARG A 51 11.06 5.51 -2.10
N LYS A 52 11.35 6.76 -2.49
CA LYS A 52 11.29 7.91 -1.59
C LYS A 52 9.86 8.17 -1.12
N ALA A 53 8.89 8.10 -2.03
CA ALA A 53 7.48 8.23 -1.69
C ALA A 53 7.04 7.12 -0.71
N LEU A 54 7.32 5.86 -1.02
CA LEU A 54 7.02 4.72 -0.15
C LEU A 54 7.64 4.87 1.24
N SER A 55 8.93 5.20 1.31
CA SER A 55 9.60 5.38 2.60
C SER A 55 9.06 6.55 3.41
N ALA A 56 8.60 7.63 2.75
CA ALA A 56 7.99 8.77 3.43
C ALA A 56 6.62 8.37 4.02
N ASP A 57 5.77 7.72 3.22
CA ASP A 57 4.43 7.28 3.62
C ASP A 57 4.51 6.25 4.77
N GLU A 58 5.43 5.28 4.72
CA GLU A 58 5.66 4.33 5.81
C GLU A 58 6.09 5.03 7.11
N ARG A 59 6.97 6.04 7.02
CA ARG A 59 7.41 6.80 8.19
C ARG A 59 6.28 7.63 8.78
N GLU A 60 5.45 8.23 7.95
CA GLU A 60 4.26 8.96 8.38
C GLU A 60 3.30 8.02 9.12
N PHE A 61 2.98 6.87 8.53
CA PHE A 61 2.11 5.85 9.11
C PHE A 61 2.60 5.40 10.50
N ILE A 62 3.90 5.12 10.64
CA ILE A 62 4.50 4.70 11.92
C ILE A 62 4.46 5.81 12.97
N ARG A 63 4.63 7.07 12.56
CA ARG A 63 4.67 8.23 13.47
C ARG A 63 3.29 8.72 13.90
N ALA A 64 2.27 8.54 13.06
CA ALA A 64 0.89 8.93 13.32
C ALA A 64 0.20 8.03 14.39
N ARG A 65 0.98 7.46 15.31
CA ARG A 65 0.58 6.44 16.28
C ARG A 65 -0.25 7.01 17.42
#